data_AF-A0A1H4KRB7-F1
#
_entry.id   AF-A0A1H4KRB7-F1
#
_cell.length_a   1.000
_cell.length_b   1.000
_cell.length_c   1.000
_cell.angle_alpha   90.00
_cell.angle_beta   90.00
_cell.angle_gamma   90.00
#
_symmetry.space_group_name_H-M   'P 1'
#
loop_
_entity.id
_entity.type
_entity.pdbx_description
1 polymer ?
#
loop_
_entity_poly.entity_id
_entity_poly.type
_entity_poly.pdbx_seq_one_letter_code
_entity_poly.pdbx_strand_id
1 'polypeptide(L)'
;MVRLEKASTRVRPVYRRSAWTTLTGWGMLLSAAGAVGCVLWGVGPYPPLVTETGLAALTVVFAVAWIAASLRAPQHTGLPPDKGRALVWLVAWLVPLATMACFNLGFMVSPEYGRETERLEAARYGQYSVTVARLAGGPIRGHNASDEPVYFETDLVLRIPYDSGPREVTVPKMYTRYEPPKAGTRIDVYCAPGDPRPDSPVLEDGRRWGTGVIGSRMLIITLFPVIFAGAILTGTLSYEMPRGARRFTPPVHLPALGILLLGLLLLLPTALGWEAGGLARPAAFLSCVTPGAALAWIWRSSF
;
A
#
# COMPACT_ATOMS: atom_id res chain seq x y z
N MET A 1 71.53 14.05 -3.76
CA MET A 1 70.87 13.29 -2.67
C MET A 1 69.39 13.65 -2.64
N VAL A 2 68.54 12.82 -3.24
CA VAL A 2 67.08 13.02 -3.23
C VAL A 2 66.55 12.40 -1.95
N ARG A 3 65.99 13.23 -1.07
CA ARG A 3 65.38 12.84 0.19
C ARG A 3 64.04 12.17 -0.15
N LEU A 4 63.99 10.84 -0.08
CA LEU A 4 62.72 10.09 -0.17
C LEU A 4 61.83 10.52 0.99
N GLU A 5 60.80 11.29 0.69
CA GLU A 5 59.71 11.59 1.62
C GLU A 5 59.12 10.28 2.13
N LYS A 6 59.20 10.12 3.45
CA LYS A 6 58.68 9.01 4.21
C LYS A 6 57.17 8.97 3.96
N ALA A 7 56.72 7.99 3.18
CA ALA A 7 55.31 7.77 2.88
C ALA A 7 54.49 7.86 4.17
N SER A 8 53.54 8.79 4.19
CA SER A 8 52.63 8.96 5.32
C SER A 8 51.97 7.61 5.61
N THR A 9 52.02 7.20 6.88
CA THR A 9 51.28 6.03 7.37
C THR A 9 49.82 6.24 7.03
N ARG A 10 49.33 5.57 5.97
CA ARG A 10 47.89 5.51 5.66
C ARG A 10 47.19 4.94 6.88
N VAL A 11 46.57 5.80 7.68
CA VAL A 11 45.74 5.40 8.81
C VAL A 11 44.67 4.47 8.27
N ARG A 12 44.75 3.18 8.64
CA ARG A 12 43.76 2.21 8.19
C ARG A 12 42.41 2.58 8.81
N PRO A 13 41.33 2.65 8.03
CA PRO A 13 40.04 3.03 8.57
C PRO A 13 39.58 1.99 9.59
N VAL A 14 39.01 2.48 10.69
CA VAL A 14 38.41 1.63 11.72
C VAL A 14 36.94 1.41 11.38
N TYR A 15 36.41 0.21 11.61
CA TYR A 15 35.00 -0.11 11.40
C TYR A 15 34.43 -0.97 12.52
N ARG A 16 33.12 -0.85 12.78
CA ARG A 16 32.40 -1.66 13.76
C ARG A 16 31.58 -2.70 13.02
N ARG A 17 31.86 -3.99 13.24
CA ARG A 17 31.08 -5.09 12.66
C ARG A 17 31.06 -6.28 13.61
N SER A 18 29.88 -6.86 13.78
CA SER A 18 29.68 -8.13 14.47
C SER A 18 28.64 -8.98 13.72
N ALA A 19 28.56 -10.28 14.05
CA ALA A 19 27.49 -11.15 13.54
C ALA A 19 26.11 -10.55 13.82
N TRP A 20 25.91 -9.99 15.02
CA TRP A 20 24.69 -9.30 15.42
C TRP A 20 24.35 -8.11 14.53
N THR A 21 25.29 -7.20 14.24
CA THR A 21 25.03 -6.07 13.32
C THR A 21 24.68 -6.53 11.91
N THR A 22 25.14 -7.71 11.49
CA THR A 22 24.80 -8.27 10.17
C THR A 22 23.40 -8.87 10.21
N LEU A 23 23.10 -9.71 11.21
CA LEU A 23 21.81 -10.36 11.40
C LEU A 23 20.67 -9.33 11.52
N THR A 24 20.81 -8.35 12.41
CA THR A 24 19.74 -7.37 12.64
C THR A 24 19.63 -6.35 11.50
N GLY A 25 20.73 -6.05 10.81
CA GLY A 25 20.71 -5.22 9.61
C GLY A 25 19.93 -5.89 8.47
N TRP A 26 20.18 -7.18 8.21
CA TRP A 26 19.40 -7.95 7.24
C TRP A 26 17.97 -8.20 7.71
N GLY A 27 17.77 -8.50 9.00
CA GLY A 27 16.44 -8.66 9.58
C GLY A 27 15.55 -7.45 9.32
N MET A 28 16.08 -6.24 9.57
CA MET A 28 15.41 -4.97 9.27
C MET A 28 15.05 -4.84 7.78
N LEU A 29 15.99 -5.10 6.88
CA LEU A 29 15.76 -4.96 5.44
C LEU A 29 14.74 -5.97 4.91
N LEU A 30 14.81 -7.22 5.38
CA LEU A 30 13.91 -8.29 4.95
C LEU A 30 12.49 -8.10 5.52
N SER A 31 12.36 -7.66 6.77
CA SER A 31 11.05 -7.34 7.34
C SER A 31 10.42 -6.12 6.66
N ALA A 32 11.22 -5.10 6.31
CA ALA A 32 10.75 -3.94 5.57
C ALA A 32 10.30 -4.33 4.16
N ALA A 33 11.10 -5.13 3.45
CA ALA A 33 10.75 -5.66 2.14
C ALA A 33 9.49 -6.54 2.20
N GLY A 34 9.34 -7.35 3.25
CA GLY A 34 8.14 -8.14 3.50
C GLY A 34 6.91 -7.25 3.69
N ALA A 35 6.99 -6.22 4.54
CA ALA A 35 5.89 -5.29 4.76
C ALA A 35 5.45 -4.60 3.47
N VAL A 36 6.41 -4.07 2.70
CA VAL A 36 6.16 -3.44 1.39
C VAL A 36 5.55 -4.45 0.41
N GLY A 37 6.09 -5.67 0.36
CA GLY A 37 5.56 -6.75 -0.48
C GLY A 37 4.12 -7.11 -0.15
N CYS A 38 3.78 -7.24 1.14
CA CYS A 38 2.42 -7.50 1.60
C CYS A 38 1.44 -6.40 1.18
N VAL A 39 1.82 -5.13 1.36
CA VAL A 39 1.01 -3.98 0.91
C VAL A 39 0.79 -4.02 -0.60
N LEU A 40 1.85 -4.20 -1.38
CA LEU A 40 1.77 -4.17 -2.85
C LEU A 40 1.01 -5.38 -3.43
N TRP A 41 1.06 -6.51 -2.74
CA TRP A 41 0.32 -7.72 -3.13
C TRP A 41 -1.11 -7.75 -2.60
N GLY A 42 -1.48 -6.83 -1.69
CA GLY A 42 -2.80 -6.78 -1.08
C GLY A 42 -3.08 -7.95 -0.14
N VAL A 43 -2.09 -8.38 0.66
CA VAL A 43 -2.25 -9.48 1.62
C VAL A 43 -3.32 -9.13 2.67
N GLY A 44 -3.25 -7.93 3.25
CA GLY A 44 -4.35 -7.27 3.94
C GLY A 44 -5.05 -6.31 2.98
N PRO A 45 -6.15 -6.70 2.31
CA PRO A 45 -6.82 -5.83 1.34
C PRO A 45 -7.46 -4.59 1.99
N TYR A 46 -7.73 -4.66 3.30
CA TYR A 46 -8.40 -3.63 4.07
C TYR A 46 -7.79 -3.50 5.47
N PRO A 47 -7.84 -2.31 6.10
CA PRO A 47 -7.47 -2.16 7.50
C PRO A 47 -8.37 -2.98 8.45
N PRO A 48 -7.84 -3.47 9.58
CA PRO A 48 -6.46 -3.31 10.05
C PRO A 48 -5.46 -4.21 9.29
N LEU A 49 -4.35 -3.64 8.86
CA LEU A 49 -3.29 -4.31 8.09
C LEU A 49 -2.35 -5.10 9.01
N VAL A 50 -2.85 -6.17 9.62
CA VAL A 50 -2.15 -6.89 10.73
C VAL A 50 -0.77 -7.41 10.30
N THR A 51 -0.67 -8.03 9.12
CA THR A 51 0.60 -8.63 8.65
C THR A 51 1.62 -7.54 8.31
N GLU A 52 1.19 -6.52 7.58
CA GLU A 52 1.99 -5.38 7.15
C GLU A 52 2.51 -4.60 8.35
N THR A 53 1.64 -4.29 9.31
CA THR A 53 2.00 -3.58 10.55
C THR A 53 2.91 -4.43 11.44
N GLY A 54 2.69 -5.75 11.52
CA GLY A 54 3.57 -6.66 12.23
C GLY A 54 4.99 -6.69 11.65
N LEU A 55 5.12 -6.76 10.33
CA LEU A 55 6.41 -6.72 9.64
C LEU A 55 7.09 -5.34 9.74
N ALA A 56 6.33 -4.25 9.69
CA ALA A 56 6.84 -2.91 9.96
C ALA A 56 7.34 -2.76 11.41
N ALA A 57 6.60 -3.29 12.39
CA ALA A 57 7.03 -3.31 13.79
C ALA A 57 8.31 -4.14 13.98
N LEU A 58 8.40 -5.30 13.34
CA LEU A 58 9.59 -6.14 13.35
C LEU A 58 10.81 -5.41 12.76
N THR A 59 10.60 -4.60 11.71
CA THR A 59 11.62 -3.71 11.14
C THR A 59 12.17 -2.73 12.17
N VAL A 60 11.29 -2.10 12.95
CA VAL A 60 11.69 -1.17 14.02
C VAL A 60 12.47 -1.90 15.11
N VAL A 61 12.03 -3.09 15.53
CA VAL A 61 12.74 -3.90 16.52
C VAL A 61 14.16 -4.24 16.02
N PHE A 62 14.30 -4.69 14.78
CA PHE A 62 15.60 -4.98 14.20
C PHE A 62 16.46 -3.73 14.03
N ALA A 63 15.89 -2.57 13.70
CA ALA A 63 16.60 -1.30 13.63
C ALA A 63 17.18 -0.90 15.00
N VAL A 64 16.38 -1.00 16.06
CA VAL A 64 16.83 -0.72 17.44
C VAL A 64 17.92 -1.70 17.86
N ALA A 65 17.73 -3.00 17.59
CA ALA A 65 18.73 -4.02 17.89
C ALA A 65 20.02 -3.81 17.10
N TRP A 66 19.93 -3.35 15.84
CA TRP A 66 21.08 -2.98 15.02
C TRP A 66 21.85 -1.78 15.56
N ILE A 67 21.15 -0.75 16.03
CA ILE A 67 21.78 0.40 16.71
C ILE A 67 22.51 -0.06 17.97
N ALA A 68 21.83 -0.81 18.84
CA ALA A 68 22.41 -1.32 20.07
C ALA A 68 23.64 -2.22 19.81
N ALA A 69 23.55 -3.12 18.82
CA ALA A 69 24.66 -3.97 18.39
C ALA A 69 25.82 -3.14 17.83
N SER A 70 25.54 -2.09 17.05
CA SER A 70 26.57 -1.23 16.45
C SER A 70 27.30 -0.37 17.48
N LEU A 71 26.59 0.08 18.53
CA LEU A 71 27.18 0.80 19.66
C LEU A 71 28.13 -0.08 20.49
N ARG A 72 27.82 -1.38 20.61
CA ARG A 72 28.60 -2.36 21.38
C ARG A 72 29.68 -3.08 20.56
N ALA A 73 29.62 -3.02 19.23
CA ALA A 73 30.54 -3.76 18.37
C ALA A 73 31.98 -3.26 18.51
N PRO A 74 32.97 -4.19 18.57
CA PRO A 74 34.37 -3.82 18.65
C PRO A 74 34.83 -3.10 17.38
N GLN A 75 35.83 -2.25 17.57
CA GLN A 75 36.48 -1.50 16.51
C GLN A 75 37.53 -2.37 15.82
N HIS A 76 37.38 -2.59 14.53
CA HIS A 76 38.32 -3.33 13.69
C HIS A 76 39.10 -2.37 12.79
N THR A 77 40.42 -2.47 12.79
CA THR A 77 41.31 -1.78 11.84
C THR A 77 41.44 -2.61 10.57
N GLY A 78 41.08 -2.07 9.41
CA GLY A 78 41.19 -2.82 8.17
C GLY A 78 40.45 -2.21 7.00
N LEU A 79 40.44 -2.93 5.88
CA LEU A 79 39.67 -2.51 4.72
C LEU A 79 38.16 -2.57 5.07
N PRO A 80 37.37 -1.55 4.65
CA PRO A 80 35.93 -1.62 4.78
C PRO A 80 35.39 -2.89 4.09
N PRO A 81 34.33 -3.51 4.63
CA PRO A 81 33.65 -4.59 3.92
C PRO A 81 33.13 -4.08 2.56
N ASP A 82 33.17 -4.98 1.58
CA ASP A 82 32.66 -4.72 0.24
C ASP A 82 31.17 -4.31 0.31
N LYS A 83 30.74 -3.44 -0.61
CA LYS A 83 29.39 -2.86 -0.63
C LYS A 83 28.32 -3.94 -0.76
N GLY A 84 28.65 -5.08 -1.38
CA GLY A 84 27.75 -6.21 -1.60
C GLY A 84 26.65 -5.85 -2.60
N ARG A 85 26.65 -6.50 -3.77
CA ARG A 85 25.66 -6.22 -4.82
C ARG A 85 24.22 -6.33 -4.33
N ALA A 86 23.96 -7.28 -3.43
CA ALA A 86 22.65 -7.50 -2.84
C ALA A 86 22.15 -6.31 -2.02
N LEU A 87 23.00 -5.67 -1.21
CA LEU A 87 22.60 -4.52 -0.38
C LEU A 87 22.29 -3.31 -1.26
N VAL A 88 23.13 -3.04 -2.25
CA VAL A 88 22.91 -1.95 -3.22
C VAL A 88 21.57 -2.14 -3.94
N TRP A 89 21.34 -3.34 -4.48
CA TRP A 89 20.12 -3.65 -5.19
C TRP A 89 18.90 -3.54 -4.27
N LEU A 90 18.96 -4.12 -3.07
CA LEU A 90 17.84 -4.08 -2.13
C LEU A 90 17.48 -2.65 -1.75
N VAL A 91 18.44 -1.80 -1.38
CA VAL A 91 18.15 -0.39 -1.03
C VAL A 91 17.62 0.38 -2.24
N ALA A 92 18.22 0.20 -3.41
CA ALA A 92 17.84 0.90 -4.63
C ALA A 92 16.38 0.65 -5.04
N TRP A 93 15.89 -0.57 -4.83
CA TRP A 93 14.52 -0.96 -5.19
C TRP A 93 13.54 -0.81 -4.03
N LEU A 94 13.96 -1.08 -2.79
CA LEU A 94 13.07 -1.00 -1.64
C LEU A 94 12.60 0.43 -1.37
N VAL A 95 13.45 1.44 -1.56
CA VAL A 95 13.08 2.84 -1.35
C VAL A 95 11.92 3.29 -2.26
N PRO A 96 12.00 3.17 -3.60
CA PRO A 96 10.90 3.56 -4.47
C PRO A 96 9.67 2.66 -4.31
N LEU A 97 9.85 1.36 -4.03
CA LEU A 97 8.73 0.47 -3.72
C LEU A 97 8.01 0.86 -2.42
N ALA A 98 8.76 1.25 -1.39
CA ALA A 98 8.19 1.75 -0.13
C ALA A 98 7.44 3.07 -0.36
N THR A 99 8.00 4.00 -1.14
CA THR A 99 7.30 5.23 -1.55
C THR A 99 5.97 4.91 -2.24
N MET A 100 5.97 3.96 -3.19
CA MET A 100 4.76 3.53 -3.89
C MET A 100 3.75 2.87 -2.95
N ALA A 101 4.20 2.00 -2.04
CA ALA A 101 3.34 1.36 -1.05
C ALA A 101 2.65 2.40 -0.14
N CYS A 102 3.42 3.35 0.40
CA CYS A 102 2.89 4.45 1.19
C CYS A 102 1.90 5.32 0.39
N PHE A 103 2.22 5.63 -0.87
CA PHE A 103 1.35 6.38 -1.75
C PHE A 103 0.00 5.67 -1.95
N ASN A 104 0.04 4.36 -2.24
CA ASN A 104 -1.17 3.54 -2.42
C ASN A 104 -2.03 3.48 -1.15
N LEU A 105 -1.41 3.40 0.03
CA LEU A 105 -2.13 3.44 1.31
C LEU A 105 -2.89 4.75 1.52
N GLY A 106 -2.43 5.86 0.95
CA GLY A 106 -3.16 7.15 0.95
C GLY A 106 -4.49 7.10 0.20
N PHE A 107 -4.66 6.16 -0.74
CA PHE A 107 -5.88 5.95 -1.53
C PHE A 107 -6.67 4.71 -1.09
N MET A 108 -6.30 4.08 0.02
CA MET A 108 -7.00 2.91 0.52
C MET A 108 -8.44 3.26 0.93
N VAL A 109 -9.36 2.33 0.67
CA VAL A 109 -10.76 2.44 1.08
C VAL A 109 -10.90 2.32 2.60
N SER A 110 -12.03 2.77 3.14
CA SER A 110 -12.25 2.76 4.60
C SER A 110 -12.34 1.33 5.17
N PRO A 111 -12.01 1.15 6.46
CA PRO A 111 -12.17 -0.14 7.15
C PRO A 111 -13.61 -0.66 7.11
N GLU A 112 -14.60 0.25 7.16
CA GLU A 112 -16.02 -0.08 7.08
C GLU A 112 -16.35 -0.71 5.72
N TYR A 113 -15.85 -0.11 4.63
CA TYR A 113 -16.02 -0.66 3.28
C TYR A 113 -15.41 -2.05 3.15
N GLY A 114 -14.21 -2.25 3.74
CA GLY A 114 -13.53 -3.55 3.75
C GLY A 114 -14.33 -4.63 4.45
N ARG A 115 -14.71 -4.39 5.71
CA ARG A 115 -15.53 -5.33 6.51
C ARG A 115 -16.86 -5.64 5.85
N GLU A 116 -17.48 -4.64 5.23
CA GLU A 116 -18.72 -4.85 4.51
C GLU A 116 -18.51 -5.71 3.25
N THR A 117 -17.42 -5.46 2.50
CA THR A 117 -17.08 -6.22 1.29
C THR A 117 -16.76 -7.67 1.61
N GLU A 118 -15.94 -7.95 2.62
CA GLU A 118 -15.63 -9.32 3.07
C GLU A 118 -16.89 -10.08 3.48
N ARG A 119 -17.79 -9.43 4.23
CA ARG A 119 -19.08 -10.02 4.59
C ARG A 119 -19.90 -10.38 3.35
N LEU A 120 -19.99 -9.47 2.40
CA LEU A 120 -20.81 -9.65 1.20
C LEU A 120 -20.21 -10.71 0.28
N GLU A 121 -18.89 -10.74 0.10
CA GLU A 121 -18.19 -11.79 -0.63
C GLU A 121 -18.42 -13.18 0.00
N ALA A 122 -18.34 -13.28 1.34
CA ALA A 122 -18.69 -14.50 2.07
C ALA A 122 -20.17 -14.91 1.86
N ALA A 123 -21.05 -13.94 1.63
CA ALA A 123 -22.46 -14.12 1.30
C ALA A 123 -22.75 -14.31 -0.20
N ARG A 124 -21.73 -14.62 -1.00
CA ARG A 124 -21.81 -14.83 -2.46
C ARG A 124 -22.28 -13.59 -3.22
N TYR A 125 -21.82 -12.41 -2.81
CA TYR A 125 -22.08 -11.19 -3.54
C TYR A 125 -21.59 -11.27 -4.98
N GLY A 126 -22.44 -10.89 -5.92
CA GLY A 126 -22.13 -10.99 -7.34
C GLY A 126 -23.26 -10.42 -8.18
N GLN A 127 -23.09 -10.50 -9.49
CA GLN A 127 -24.12 -10.13 -10.46
C GLN A 127 -25.09 -11.30 -10.65
N TYR A 128 -26.37 -11.05 -10.39
CA TYR A 128 -27.44 -12.01 -10.53
C TYR A 128 -28.55 -11.47 -11.44
N SER A 129 -29.07 -12.33 -12.31
CA SER A 129 -30.23 -12.00 -13.12
C SER A 129 -31.51 -12.27 -12.31
N VAL A 130 -32.24 -11.23 -11.95
CA VAL A 130 -33.43 -11.28 -11.09
C VAL A 130 -34.67 -10.81 -11.84
N THR A 131 -35.84 -11.26 -11.39
CA THR A 131 -37.12 -10.92 -12.04
C THR A 131 -37.72 -9.65 -11.44
N VAL A 132 -38.15 -8.73 -12.30
CA VAL A 132 -38.97 -7.57 -11.91
C VAL A 132 -40.36 -8.07 -11.53
N ALA A 133 -40.71 -7.99 -10.25
CA ALA A 133 -42.03 -8.39 -9.76
C ALA A 133 -43.10 -7.36 -10.16
N ARG A 134 -42.80 -6.08 -9.93
CA ARG A 134 -43.67 -4.94 -10.32
C ARG A 134 -42.86 -3.64 -10.35
N LEU A 135 -43.45 -2.62 -10.97
CA LEU A 135 -42.95 -1.25 -10.88
C LEU A 135 -43.55 -0.61 -9.62
N ALA A 136 -42.71 0.01 -8.79
CA ALA A 136 -43.13 0.76 -7.60
C ALA A 136 -43.50 2.22 -7.92
N GLY A 137 -43.10 2.71 -9.09
CA GLY A 137 -43.43 4.04 -9.61
C GLY A 137 -43.48 4.04 -11.15
N GLY A 138 -44.02 5.12 -11.72
CA GLY A 138 -43.99 5.32 -13.16
C GLY A 138 -42.58 5.64 -13.66
N PRO A 139 -42.19 5.19 -14.87
CA PRO A 139 -40.87 5.49 -15.42
C PRO A 139 -40.73 7.00 -15.67
N ILE A 140 -39.71 7.61 -15.09
CA ILE A 140 -39.38 9.02 -15.28
C ILE A 140 -38.40 9.10 -16.45
N ARG A 141 -38.77 9.83 -17.50
CA ARG A 141 -37.90 10.05 -18.65
C ARG A 141 -36.85 11.10 -18.29
N GLY A 142 -35.57 10.73 -18.39
CA GLY A 142 -34.45 11.65 -18.23
C GLY A 142 -34.43 12.73 -19.31
N HIS A 143 -34.02 13.94 -18.95
CA HIS A 143 -33.77 15.02 -19.92
C HIS A 143 -32.35 14.89 -20.46
N ASN A 144 -32.18 14.73 -21.77
CA ASN A 144 -30.86 14.70 -22.41
C ASN A 144 -30.53 16.05 -23.06
N ALA A 145 -29.30 16.50 -22.86
CA ALA A 145 -28.67 17.52 -23.69
C ALA A 145 -28.34 16.90 -25.06
N SER A 146 -29.20 17.17 -26.04
CA SER A 146 -29.05 17.04 -27.51
C SER A 146 -28.49 15.77 -28.19
N ASP A 147 -27.66 14.89 -27.61
CA ASP A 147 -26.99 13.81 -28.37
C ASP A 147 -26.82 12.47 -27.63
N GLU A 148 -27.34 12.30 -26.42
CA GLU A 148 -27.31 11.01 -25.71
C GLU A 148 -28.60 10.18 -25.90
N PRO A 149 -28.54 8.83 -25.85
CA PRO A 149 -29.72 7.98 -25.94
C PRO A 149 -30.67 8.22 -24.75
N VAL A 150 -31.97 8.31 -25.03
CA VAL A 150 -33.03 8.49 -24.02
C VAL A 150 -32.91 7.41 -22.93
N TYR A 151 -32.93 7.83 -21.67
CA TYR A 151 -32.94 6.95 -20.51
C TYR A 151 -34.21 7.11 -19.66
N PHE A 152 -34.52 6.06 -18.91
CA PHE A 152 -35.61 6.04 -17.95
C PHE A 152 -35.08 5.67 -16.57
N GLU A 153 -35.52 6.39 -15.54
CA GLU A 153 -35.36 6.01 -14.15
C GLU A 153 -36.68 5.42 -13.66
N THR A 154 -36.66 4.20 -13.14
CA THR A 154 -37.87 3.54 -12.64
C THR A 154 -37.61 2.88 -11.29
N ASP A 155 -38.51 3.08 -10.33
CA ASP A 155 -38.47 2.35 -9.06
C ASP A 155 -39.02 0.94 -9.29
N LEU A 156 -38.20 -0.09 -9.06
CA LEU A 156 -38.55 -1.48 -9.35
C LEU A 156 -38.62 -2.31 -8.07
N VAL A 157 -39.63 -3.18 -7.98
CA VAL A 157 -39.65 -4.25 -6.99
C VAL A 157 -39.08 -5.50 -7.64
N LEU A 158 -37.94 -5.97 -7.14
CA LEU A 158 -37.21 -7.13 -7.65
C LEU A 158 -37.44 -8.34 -6.77
N ARG A 159 -37.67 -9.51 -7.36
CA ARG A 159 -37.76 -10.78 -6.64
C ARG A 159 -36.40 -11.48 -6.61
N ILE A 160 -35.74 -11.44 -5.46
CA ILE A 160 -34.39 -11.96 -5.27
C ILE A 160 -34.44 -13.30 -4.53
N PRO A 161 -33.75 -14.35 -5.02
CA PRO A 161 -33.74 -15.67 -4.40
C PRO A 161 -32.71 -15.73 -3.26
N TYR A 162 -33.02 -15.15 -2.10
CA TYR A 162 -32.16 -15.30 -0.91
C TYR A 162 -32.18 -16.75 -0.40
N ASP A 163 -31.13 -17.16 0.30
CA ASP A 163 -31.02 -18.50 0.90
C ASP A 163 -32.13 -18.77 1.94
N SER A 164 -32.60 -17.71 2.62
CA SER A 164 -33.74 -17.77 3.55
C SER A 164 -35.11 -17.88 2.87
N GLY A 165 -35.15 -17.83 1.54
CA GLY A 165 -36.36 -17.78 0.72
C GLY A 165 -36.45 -16.51 -0.14
N PRO A 166 -37.31 -16.51 -1.18
CA PRO A 166 -37.45 -15.37 -2.07
C PRO A 166 -37.93 -14.11 -1.33
N ARG A 167 -37.30 -12.97 -1.59
CA ARG A 167 -37.71 -11.67 -1.04
C ARG A 167 -37.93 -10.65 -2.15
N GLU A 168 -38.90 -9.78 -1.94
CA GLU A 168 -39.14 -8.62 -2.80
C GLU A 168 -38.39 -7.41 -2.24
N VAL A 169 -37.53 -6.80 -3.04
CA VAL A 169 -36.74 -5.62 -2.66
C VAL A 169 -37.04 -4.49 -3.63
N THR A 170 -37.40 -3.32 -3.10
CA THR A 170 -37.60 -2.12 -3.90
C THR A 170 -36.25 -1.45 -4.14
N VAL A 171 -35.84 -1.35 -5.40
CA VAL A 171 -34.65 -0.62 -5.84
C VAL A 171 -35.11 0.69 -6.49
N PRO A 172 -34.78 1.85 -5.90
CA PRO A 172 -35.16 3.13 -6.46
C PRO A 172 -34.29 3.49 -7.66
N LYS A 173 -34.87 4.25 -8.60
CA LYS A 173 -34.18 4.89 -9.74
C LYS A 173 -33.31 3.94 -10.57
N MET A 174 -33.80 2.74 -10.85
CA MET A 174 -33.10 1.82 -11.76
C MET A 174 -33.04 2.45 -13.16
N TYR A 175 -31.83 2.51 -13.73
CA TYR A 175 -31.57 3.04 -15.05
C TYR A 175 -31.85 1.99 -16.12
N THR A 176 -32.62 2.36 -17.14
CA THR A 176 -32.75 1.57 -18.36
C THR A 176 -32.55 2.44 -19.59
N ARG A 177 -31.83 1.88 -20.58
CA ARG A 177 -31.61 2.52 -21.87
C ARG A 177 -32.75 2.16 -22.82
N TYR A 178 -33.23 3.16 -23.58
CA TYR A 178 -34.24 3.05 -24.65
C TYR A 178 -35.68 2.74 -24.22
N GLU A 179 -35.93 1.76 -23.36
CA GLU A 179 -37.28 1.35 -22.96
C GLU A 179 -37.43 1.18 -21.44
N PRO A 180 -38.60 1.53 -20.87
CA PRO A 180 -38.88 1.26 -19.47
C PRO A 180 -39.07 -0.25 -19.24
N PRO A 181 -38.58 -0.79 -18.12
CA PRO A 181 -38.70 -2.20 -17.77
C PRO A 181 -40.17 -2.58 -17.53
N LYS A 182 -40.52 -3.83 -17.84
CA LYS A 182 -41.85 -4.40 -17.61
C LYS A 182 -41.80 -5.44 -16.49
N ALA A 183 -42.93 -5.65 -15.82
CA ALA A 183 -43.06 -6.76 -14.88
C ALA A 183 -42.82 -8.09 -15.61
N GLY A 184 -42.10 -9.01 -14.97
CA GLY A 184 -41.67 -10.29 -15.54
C GLY A 184 -40.34 -10.25 -16.30
N THR A 185 -39.83 -9.06 -16.66
CA THR A 185 -38.51 -8.93 -17.30
C THR A 185 -37.41 -9.33 -16.32
N ARG A 186 -36.33 -9.93 -16.85
CA ARG A 186 -35.11 -10.18 -16.08
C ARG A 186 -34.14 -9.02 -16.24
N ILE A 187 -33.57 -8.57 -15.12
CA ILE A 187 -32.54 -7.54 -15.08
C ILE A 187 -31.37 -8.05 -14.24
N ASP A 188 -30.16 -7.62 -14.60
CA ASP A 188 -28.98 -7.98 -13.84
C ASP A 188 -28.74 -6.94 -12.74
N VAL A 189 -28.58 -7.43 -11.51
CA VAL A 189 -28.28 -6.59 -10.34
C VAL A 189 -27.19 -7.23 -9.51
N TYR A 190 -26.49 -6.42 -8.73
CA TYR A 190 -25.55 -6.89 -7.73
C TYR A 190 -26.27 -7.09 -6.40
N CYS A 191 -26.22 -8.30 -5.86
CA CYS A 191 -26.79 -8.62 -4.56
C CYS A 191 -26.00 -9.75 -3.88
N ALA A 192 -26.24 -9.96 -2.59
CA ALA A 192 -25.67 -11.06 -1.79
C ALA A 192 -26.80 -11.99 -1.30
N PRO A 193 -27.17 -13.04 -2.06
CA PRO A 193 -28.27 -13.94 -1.68
C PRO A 193 -28.06 -14.68 -0.36
N GLY A 194 -26.80 -14.86 0.06
CA GLY A 194 -26.45 -15.52 1.31
C GLY A 194 -26.37 -14.59 2.52
N ASP A 195 -26.59 -13.27 2.36
CA ASP A 195 -26.55 -12.34 3.50
C ASP A 195 -27.90 -12.42 4.23
N PRO A 196 -27.93 -12.85 5.51
CA PRO A 196 -29.18 -12.98 6.24
C PRO A 196 -29.85 -11.64 6.54
N ARG A 197 -29.10 -10.52 6.45
CA ARG A 197 -29.61 -9.23 6.90
C ARG A 197 -30.70 -8.66 5.99
N PRO A 198 -31.71 -7.98 6.55
CA PRO A 198 -32.79 -7.36 5.77
C PRO A 198 -32.33 -6.12 4.97
N ASP A 199 -31.23 -5.49 5.38
CA ASP A 199 -30.62 -4.31 4.74
C ASP A 199 -29.51 -4.67 3.74
N SER A 200 -29.40 -5.94 3.33
CA SER A 200 -28.42 -6.36 2.33
C SER A 200 -28.56 -5.52 1.04
N PRO A 201 -27.47 -4.91 0.55
CA PRO A 201 -27.54 -4.01 -0.59
C PRO A 201 -27.93 -4.74 -1.87
N VAL A 202 -28.81 -4.10 -2.65
CA VAL A 202 -29.18 -4.49 -4.02
C VAL A 202 -28.92 -3.28 -4.89
N LEU A 203 -27.95 -3.40 -5.79
CA LEU A 203 -27.42 -2.28 -6.55
C LEU A 203 -27.44 -2.59 -8.05
N GLU A 204 -27.72 -1.58 -8.86
CA GLU A 204 -27.62 -1.67 -10.32
C GLU A 204 -26.17 -1.79 -10.77
N ASP A 205 -25.34 -0.82 -10.38
CA ASP A 205 -23.89 -0.85 -10.56
C ASP A 205 -23.21 -1.02 -9.21
N GLY A 206 -23.32 -2.24 -8.67
CA GLY A 206 -22.71 -2.64 -7.43
C GLY A 206 -21.32 -3.24 -7.61
N ARG A 207 -20.61 -2.94 -8.71
CA ARG A 207 -19.24 -3.43 -8.89
C ARG A 207 -18.36 -2.90 -7.76
N ARG A 208 -18.14 -3.75 -6.77
CA ARG A 208 -17.16 -3.48 -5.74
C ARG A 208 -15.79 -3.53 -6.40
N TRP A 209 -14.94 -2.59 -6.02
CA TRP A 209 -13.58 -2.57 -6.50
C TRP A 209 -12.87 -3.79 -5.91
N GLY A 210 -12.83 -4.86 -6.69
CA GLY A 210 -12.12 -6.07 -6.33
C GLY A 210 -10.67 -5.72 -6.00
N THR A 211 -10.13 -6.42 -5.00
CA THR A 211 -8.77 -6.29 -4.45
C THR A 211 -7.67 -6.19 -5.52
N GLY A 212 -7.89 -6.71 -6.73
CA GLY A 212 -6.95 -6.63 -7.86
C GLY A 212 -7.07 -5.43 -8.81
N VAL A 213 -8.19 -4.71 -8.90
CA VAL A 213 -8.42 -3.76 -10.03
C VAL A 213 -7.82 -2.37 -9.79
N ILE A 214 -7.90 -1.84 -8.56
CA ILE A 214 -7.17 -0.63 -8.16
C ILE A 214 -5.67 -0.92 -8.18
N GLY A 215 -5.29 -2.08 -7.60
CA GLY A 215 -3.92 -2.56 -7.56
C GLY A 215 -3.29 -2.64 -8.95
N SER A 216 -3.90 -3.37 -9.90
CA SER A 216 -3.34 -3.63 -11.24
C SER A 216 -3.34 -2.44 -12.21
N ARG A 217 -4.40 -1.63 -12.24
CA ARG A 217 -4.49 -0.48 -13.16
C ARG A 217 -3.66 0.70 -12.68
N MET A 218 -3.61 0.94 -11.38
CA MET A 218 -2.64 1.88 -10.82
C MET A 218 -1.23 1.31 -10.93
N LEU A 219 -1.02 -0.01 -10.81
CA LEU A 219 0.31 -0.63 -10.90
C LEU A 219 1.07 -0.16 -12.14
N ILE A 220 0.47 -0.18 -13.32
CA ILE A 220 1.20 0.18 -14.55
C ILE A 220 1.66 1.65 -14.51
N ILE A 221 0.77 2.54 -14.06
CA ILE A 221 1.04 3.99 -13.97
C ILE A 221 2.02 4.30 -12.84
N THR A 222 1.95 3.59 -11.71
CA THR A 222 2.80 3.83 -10.53
C THR A 222 4.11 3.05 -10.56
N LEU A 223 4.17 1.90 -11.25
CA LEU A 223 5.35 1.03 -11.35
C LEU A 223 6.38 1.60 -12.32
N PHE A 224 5.95 2.29 -13.38
CA PHE A 224 6.89 2.87 -14.34
C PHE A 224 7.86 3.85 -13.65
N PRO A 225 7.42 4.86 -12.87
CA PRO A 225 8.31 5.69 -12.07
C PRO A 225 9.23 4.90 -11.13
N VAL A 226 8.73 3.80 -10.52
CA VAL A 226 9.53 2.93 -9.63
C VAL A 226 10.66 2.24 -10.39
N ILE A 227 10.42 1.78 -11.62
CA ILE A 227 11.46 1.16 -12.46
C ILE A 227 12.58 2.14 -12.78
N PHE A 228 12.25 3.37 -13.20
CA PHE A 228 13.26 4.39 -13.47
C PHE A 228 14.02 4.79 -12.21
N ALA A 229 13.30 5.05 -11.11
CA ALA A 229 13.91 5.40 -9.83
C ALA A 229 14.85 4.28 -9.34
N GLY A 230 14.40 3.03 -9.37
CA GLY A 230 15.19 1.86 -8.96
C GLY A 230 16.42 1.65 -9.84
N ALA A 231 16.30 1.80 -11.16
CA ALA A 231 17.42 1.70 -12.09
C ALA A 231 18.46 2.81 -11.87
N ILE A 232 18.02 4.07 -11.74
CA ILE A 232 18.89 5.22 -11.46
C ILE A 232 19.60 5.03 -10.12
N LEU A 233 18.86 4.69 -9.06
CA LEU A 233 19.43 4.44 -7.74
C LEU A 233 20.42 3.26 -7.75
N THR A 234 20.13 2.21 -8.51
CA THR A 234 21.07 1.08 -8.67
C THR A 234 22.37 1.56 -9.30
N GLY A 235 22.31 2.38 -10.35
CA GLY A 235 23.48 2.96 -11.00
C GLY A 235 24.29 3.85 -10.05
N THR A 236 23.63 4.79 -9.37
CA THR A 236 24.30 5.74 -8.47
C THR A 236 24.92 5.06 -7.26
N LEU A 237 24.20 4.14 -6.60
CA LEU A 237 24.71 3.39 -5.44
C LEU A 237 25.79 2.38 -5.83
N SER A 238 25.73 1.81 -7.05
CA SER A 238 26.79 0.94 -7.55
C SER A 238 28.10 1.70 -7.76
N TYR A 239 28.01 2.92 -8.31
CA TYR A 239 29.16 3.81 -8.50
C TYR A 239 29.72 4.26 -7.14
N GLU A 240 28.91 4.96 -6.34
CA GLU A 240 29.31 5.54 -5.06
C GLU A 240 28.26 5.30 -3.97
N MET A 241 28.31 4.13 -3.33
CA MET A 241 27.58 3.94 -2.07
C MET A 241 28.30 4.71 -0.95
N PRO A 242 27.67 5.72 -0.33
CA PRO A 242 28.33 6.54 0.66
C PRO A 242 28.85 5.67 1.81
N ARG A 243 30.07 5.96 2.29
CA ARG A 243 30.66 5.19 3.40
C ARG A 243 29.80 5.27 4.66
N GLY A 244 29.12 6.41 4.86
CA GLY A 244 28.16 6.65 5.92
C GLY A 244 26.86 5.87 5.78
N ALA A 245 26.51 5.29 4.62
CA ALA A 245 25.32 4.44 4.49
C ALA A 245 25.52 3.01 5.03
N ARG A 246 26.77 2.60 5.24
CA ARG A 246 27.13 1.20 5.61
C ARG A 246 27.53 1.02 7.07
N ARG A 247 27.91 2.12 7.72
CA ARG A 247 28.48 2.10 9.06
C ARG A 247 27.62 2.98 9.94
N PHE A 248 27.11 2.42 11.02
CA PHE A 248 26.36 3.21 11.98
C PHE A 248 27.20 4.40 12.45
N THR A 249 26.69 5.57 12.10
CA THR A 249 27.21 6.88 12.48
C THR A 249 26.00 7.61 13.04
N PRO A 250 25.94 7.88 14.37
CA PRO A 250 24.79 8.48 15.01
C PRO A 250 24.21 9.72 14.29
N PRO A 251 25.02 10.72 13.89
CA PRO A 251 24.47 11.92 13.21
C PRO A 251 23.90 11.63 11.81
N VAL A 252 24.20 10.49 11.20
CA VAL A 252 23.67 10.06 9.90
C VAL A 252 22.41 9.21 10.09
N HIS A 253 22.46 8.21 10.97
CA HIS A 253 21.43 7.16 11.02
C HIS A 253 20.29 7.49 11.97
N LEU A 254 20.54 8.20 13.08
CA LEU A 254 19.46 8.53 14.02
C LEU A 254 18.44 9.48 13.39
N PRO A 255 18.83 10.54 12.65
CA PRO A 255 17.84 11.37 11.96
C PRO A 255 17.14 10.61 10.83
N ALA A 256 17.86 9.78 10.07
CA ALA A 256 17.24 8.95 9.03
C ALA A 256 16.19 7.98 9.62
N LEU A 257 16.50 7.34 10.75
CA LEU A 257 15.54 6.51 11.48
C LEU A 257 14.36 7.35 11.98
N GLY A 258 14.61 8.56 12.50
CA GLY A 258 13.55 9.48 12.93
C GLY A 258 12.59 9.85 11.80
N ILE A 259 13.11 10.11 10.59
CA ILE A 259 12.30 10.38 9.38
C ILE A 259 11.44 9.16 9.03
N LEU A 260 12.02 7.95 9.06
CA LEU A 260 11.28 6.71 8.77
C LEU A 260 10.21 6.41 9.82
N LEU A 261 10.53 6.59 11.11
CA LEU A 261 9.58 6.43 12.21
C LEU A 261 8.44 7.43 12.12
N LEU A 262 8.73 8.68 11.73
CA LEU A 262 7.69 9.67 11.46
C LEU A 262 6.76 9.19 10.33
N GLY A 263 7.30 8.64 9.24
CA GLY A 263 6.52 8.03 8.18
C GLY A 263 5.61 6.91 8.67
N LEU A 264 6.14 6.00 9.49
CA LEU A 264 5.37 4.92 10.10
C LEU A 264 4.25 5.44 11.02
N LEU A 265 4.54 6.47 11.83
CA LEU A 265 3.54 7.10 12.70
C LEU A 265 2.42 7.76 11.89
N LEU A 266 2.76 8.38 10.74
CA LEU A 266 1.78 8.97 9.83
C LEU A 266 0.90 7.91 9.14
N LEU A 267 1.42 6.70 8.92
CA LEU A 267 0.66 5.57 8.36
C LEU A 267 -0.22 4.87 9.39
N LEU A 268 0.14 4.93 10.67
CA LEU A 268 -0.46 4.12 11.72
C LEU A 268 -2.00 4.26 11.81
N PRO A 269 -2.60 5.47 11.72
CA PRO A 269 -4.05 5.60 11.75
C PRO A 269 -4.72 4.86 10.59
N THR A 270 -4.20 5.01 9.37
CA THR A 270 -4.73 4.33 8.18
C THR A 270 -4.53 2.82 8.25
N ALA A 271 -3.36 2.37 8.70
CA ALA A 271 -3.04 0.95 8.81
C ALA A 271 -3.86 0.23 9.90
N LEU A 272 -4.22 0.92 11.00
CA LEU A 272 -5.05 0.38 12.07
C LEU A 272 -6.55 0.60 11.84
N GLY A 273 -6.93 1.35 10.81
CA GLY A 273 -8.32 1.71 10.54
C GLY A 273 -8.91 2.74 11.50
N TRP A 274 -8.08 3.61 12.08
CA TRP A 274 -8.52 4.74 12.89
C TRP A 274 -8.88 5.93 12.00
N GLU A 275 -10.13 6.01 11.57
CA GLU A 275 -10.67 7.20 10.90
C GLU A 275 -11.11 8.26 11.94
N ALA A 276 -10.17 8.89 12.64
CA ALA A 276 -10.46 10.04 13.49
C ALA A 276 -10.25 11.36 12.70
N GLY A 277 -11.34 12.02 12.33
CA GLY A 277 -11.32 13.41 11.83
C GLY A 277 -10.80 13.63 10.41
N GLY A 278 -10.81 12.61 9.54
CA GLY A 278 -10.45 12.75 8.11
C GLY A 278 -8.97 13.03 7.81
N LEU A 279 -8.12 13.17 8.84
CA LEU A 279 -6.69 13.46 8.70
C LEU A 279 -5.83 12.23 8.39
N ALA A 280 -6.37 11.02 8.55
CA ALA A 280 -5.64 9.78 8.32
C ALA A 280 -5.12 9.65 6.87
N ARG A 281 -5.92 10.04 5.87
CA ARG A 281 -5.53 9.93 4.45
C ARG A 281 -4.44 10.94 4.05
N PRO A 282 -4.56 12.25 4.38
CA PRO A 282 -3.46 13.19 4.17
C PRO A 282 -2.17 12.77 4.90
N ALA A 283 -2.26 12.28 6.14
CA ALA A 283 -1.10 11.79 6.88
C ALA A 283 -0.42 10.61 6.17
N ALA A 284 -1.22 9.60 5.77
CA ALA A 284 -0.72 8.46 5.01
C ALA A 284 -0.08 8.89 3.68
N PHE A 285 -0.68 9.85 2.96
CA PHE A 285 -0.08 10.40 1.75
C PHE A 285 1.28 11.05 2.03
N LEU A 286 1.40 11.88 3.06
CA LEU A 286 2.66 12.54 3.43
C LEU A 286 3.78 11.53 3.78
N SER A 287 3.41 10.35 4.29
CA SER A 287 4.39 9.31 4.61
C SER A 287 5.18 8.82 3.40
N CYS A 288 4.67 8.95 2.16
CA CYS A 288 5.36 8.47 0.96
C CYS A 288 6.69 9.18 0.67
N VAL A 289 6.87 10.39 1.21
CA VAL A 289 8.10 11.17 1.07
C VAL A 289 9.21 10.63 1.98
N THR A 290 8.85 9.94 3.07
CA THR A 290 9.80 9.58 4.13
C THR A 290 10.90 8.59 3.71
N PRO A 291 10.67 7.55 2.88
CA PRO A 291 11.75 6.67 2.43
C PRO A 291 12.80 7.42 1.60
N GLY A 292 12.34 8.27 0.68
CA GLY A 292 13.22 9.11 -0.15
C GLY A 292 13.96 10.17 0.67
N ALA A 293 13.28 10.82 1.62
CA ALA A 293 13.88 11.80 2.52
C ALA A 293 14.94 11.18 3.43
N ALA A 294 14.71 9.97 3.95
CA ALA A 294 15.70 9.25 4.76
C ALA A 294 16.94 8.88 3.93
N LEU A 295 16.76 8.41 2.69
CA LEU A 295 17.88 8.12 1.79
C LEU A 295 18.65 9.40 1.43
N ALA A 296 17.94 10.49 1.10
CA ALA A 296 18.54 11.78 0.80
C ALA A 296 19.32 12.35 1.98
N TRP A 297 18.82 12.18 3.21
CA TRP A 297 19.55 12.54 4.43
C TRP A 297 20.86 11.77 4.55
N ILE A 298 20.82 10.44 4.40
CA ILE A 298 22.01 9.58 4.46
C ILE A 298 23.02 10.00 3.39
N TRP A 299 22.54 10.27 2.17
CA TRP A 299 23.39 10.72 1.07
C TRP A 299 24.08 12.04 1.44
N ARG A 300 23.32 13.07 1.79
CA ARG A 300 23.82 14.41 2.13
C ARG A 300 24.82 14.39 3.29
N SER A 301 24.55 13.61 4.33
CA SER A 301 25.36 13.60 5.57
C SER A 301 26.59 12.69 5.49
N SER A 302 26.79 12.01 4.35
CA SER A 302 27.94 11.13 4.11
C SER A 302 29.05 11.76 3.27
N PHE A 303 28.87 13.01 2.82
CA PHE A 303 29.86 13.83 2.12
C PHE A 303 30.40 14.94 3.02
#